data_AF-A0A0R5RQ07-F1
#
_entry.id   AF-A0A0R5RQ07-F1
#
_cell.length_a   1.000
_cell.length_b   1.000
_cell.length_c   1.000
_cell.angle_alpha   90.00
_cell.angle_beta   90.00
_cell.angle_gamma   90.00
#
_symmetry.space_group_name_H-M   'P 1'
#
loop_
_entity.id
_entity.type
_entity.pdbx_description
1 polymer ?
#
loop_
_entity_poly.entity_id
_entity_poly.type
_entity_poly.pdbx_seq_one_letter_code
_entity_poly.pdbx_strand_id
1 'polypeptide(L)'
;SARALYAGEALQKKSLDEMLQSTTTGEGAGYGLGVEIVRSKWGKSYGHDGEFPGYLSEMRYFPKYNLAVALQINSDETPEVNSVLSTAIDDLAQIIIKETSSRELSEADKTLLRTLTENWLKLIDAGKFDESWEELSVGLKTKIAKEKWQDALKPFLEKVGKVKTRKFKGVDYSDPETETIAVDFESSFRKYSPAVEIVTLELGKDGKWRVSGYSIK
;
A
#
# COMPACT_ATOMS: atom_id res chain seq x y z
N SER A 1 -2.31 -12.60 -24.11
CA SER A 1 -1.20 -11.94 -23.37
C SER A 1 -1.02 -12.63 -22.02
N ALA A 2 0.14 -12.48 -21.36
CA ALA A 2 0.38 -13.09 -20.04
C ALA A 2 -0.68 -12.71 -19.00
N ARG A 3 -1.11 -11.44 -19.01
CA ARG A 3 -2.22 -10.96 -18.18
C ARG A 3 -3.52 -11.74 -18.46
N ALA A 4 -3.94 -11.87 -19.72
CA ALA A 4 -5.16 -12.61 -20.05
C ALA A 4 -5.09 -14.09 -19.62
N LEU A 5 -3.91 -14.70 -19.71
CA LEU A 5 -3.69 -16.07 -19.25
C LEU A 5 -3.83 -16.18 -17.72
N TYR A 6 -3.00 -15.43 -16.98
CA TYR A 6 -2.90 -15.56 -15.53
C TYR A 6 -4.02 -14.86 -14.74
N ALA A 7 -4.76 -13.95 -15.36
CA ALA A 7 -6.00 -13.38 -14.82
C ALA A 7 -7.22 -14.29 -15.05
N GLY A 8 -7.06 -15.42 -15.77
CA GLY A 8 -8.15 -16.37 -16.02
C GLY A 8 -9.11 -15.95 -17.13
N GLU A 9 -8.69 -15.06 -18.03
CA GLU A 9 -9.48 -14.62 -19.18
C GLU A 9 -9.26 -15.52 -20.41
N ALA A 10 -8.14 -16.25 -20.48
CA ALA A 10 -7.79 -17.09 -21.64
C ALA A 10 -8.06 -18.59 -21.46
N LEU A 11 -8.18 -19.08 -20.23
CA LEU A 11 -8.38 -20.50 -19.92
C LEU A 11 -9.57 -20.69 -18.99
N GLN A 12 -10.22 -21.86 -19.08
CA GLN A 12 -11.17 -22.28 -18.05
C GLN A 12 -10.45 -22.39 -16.70
N LYS A 13 -11.14 -22.01 -15.62
CA LYS A 13 -10.58 -22.02 -14.27
C LYS A 13 -9.86 -23.33 -13.92
N LYS A 14 -10.47 -24.48 -14.24
CA LYS A 14 -9.88 -25.79 -13.97
C LYS A 14 -8.54 -25.98 -14.68
N SER A 15 -8.44 -25.60 -15.95
CA SER A 15 -7.19 -25.70 -16.73
C SER A 15 -6.12 -24.73 -16.23
N LEU A 16 -6.52 -23.54 -15.78
CA LEU A 16 -5.59 -22.60 -15.15
C LEU A 16 -5.09 -23.15 -13.79
N ASP A 17 -5.96 -23.72 -12.97
CA ASP A 17 -5.59 -24.33 -11.70
C ASP A 17 -4.61 -25.50 -11.90
N GLU A 18 -4.84 -26.34 -12.92
CA GLU A 18 -3.92 -27.41 -13.32
C GLU A 18 -2.57 -26.86 -13.80
N MET A 19 -2.58 -25.79 -14.59
CA MET A 19 -1.35 -25.14 -15.09
C MET A 19 -0.49 -24.55 -13.96
N LEU A 20 -1.14 -23.98 -12.93
CA LEU A 20 -0.49 -23.35 -11.78
C LEU A 20 -0.18 -24.33 -10.63
N GLN A 21 -0.63 -25.58 -10.73
CA GLN A 21 -0.28 -26.62 -9.77
C GLN A 21 1.20 -26.97 -9.94
N SER A 22 2.02 -26.57 -8.96
CA SER A 22 3.47 -26.69 -9.04
C SER A 22 4.06 -27.73 -8.10
N THR A 23 5.19 -28.32 -8.51
CA THR A 23 6.13 -28.98 -7.59
C THR A 23 7.13 -27.96 -7.05
N THR A 24 7.63 -28.17 -5.83
CA THR A 24 8.64 -27.28 -5.24
C THR A 24 9.98 -27.49 -5.95
N THR A 25 10.65 -26.42 -6.36
CA THR A 25 11.97 -26.45 -7.00
C THR A 25 13.05 -25.76 -6.15
N GLY A 26 12.64 -25.13 -5.05
CA GLY A 26 13.50 -24.49 -4.06
C GLY A 26 12.65 -23.78 -3.01
N GLU A 27 13.28 -23.13 -2.03
CA GLU A 27 12.54 -22.34 -1.04
C GLU A 27 11.85 -21.15 -1.73
N GLY A 28 10.52 -21.13 -1.68
CA GLY A 28 9.73 -20.08 -2.33
C GLY A 28 9.64 -20.16 -3.86
N ALA A 29 10.13 -21.25 -4.46
CA ALA A 29 10.10 -21.49 -5.90
C ALA A 29 9.38 -22.80 -6.25
N GLY A 30 8.62 -22.79 -7.33
CA GLY A 30 7.97 -23.99 -7.87
C GLY A 30 7.78 -23.92 -9.38
N TYR A 31 7.50 -25.07 -9.97
CA TYR A 31 7.30 -25.19 -11.41
C TYR A 31 6.01 -25.96 -11.70
N GLY A 32 5.10 -25.31 -12.44
CA GLY A 32 3.84 -25.87 -12.93
C GLY A 32 3.96 -26.34 -14.39
N LEU A 33 2.87 -26.31 -15.15
CA LEU A 33 2.88 -26.70 -16.56
C LEU A 33 3.40 -25.53 -17.42
N GLY A 34 4.72 -25.46 -17.62
CA GLY A 34 5.37 -24.40 -18.38
C GLY A 34 5.31 -23.04 -17.69
N VAL A 35 5.17 -23.03 -16.36
CA VAL A 35 5.08 -21.83 -15.53
C VAL A 35 6.01 -21.96 -14.36
N GLU A 36 6.97 -21.05 -14.29
CA GLU A 36 7.74 -20.80 -13.11
C GLU A 36 6.96 -19.95 -12.12
N ILE A 37 7.04 -20.35 -10.86
CA ILE A 37 6.40 -19.68 -9.73
C ILE A 37 7.51 -19.25 -8.78
N VAL A 38 7.66 -17.95 -8.60
CA VAL A 38 8.68 -17.38 -7.72
C VAL A 38 8.01 -16.49 -6.69
N ARG A 39 8.49 -16.53 -5.44
CA ARG A 39 8.11 -15.59 -4.40
C ARG A 39 9.23 -14.58 -4.20
N SER A 40 8.96 -13.32 -4.49
CA SER A 40 9.87 -12.19 -4.21
C SER A 40 9.29 -11.27 -3.13
N LYS A 41 9.95 -10.14 -2.87
CA LYS A 41 9.43 -9.06 -2.01
C LYS A 41 8.07 -8.52 -2.48
N TRP A 42 7.73 -8.70 -3.77
CA TRP A 42 6.44 -8.30 -4.35
C TRP A 42 5.34 -9.36 -4.18
N GLY A 43 5.65 -10.48 -3.52
CA GLY A 43 4.77 -11.62 -3.36
C GLY A 43 4.99 -12.69 -4.43
N LYS A 44 3.98 -13.53 -4.65
CA LYS A 44 4.01 -14.61 -5.64
C LYS A 44 3.91 -14.02 -7.05
N SER A 45 4.74 -14.50 -7.98
CA SER A 45 4.66 -14.21 -9.41
C SER A 45 4.58 -15.48 -10.24
N TYR A 46 4.06 -15.35 -11.47
CA TYR A 46 3.96 -16.41 -12.47
C TYR A 46 4.69 -15.98 -13.73
N GLY A 47 5.45 -16.87 -14.35
CA GLY A 47 6.21 -16.47 -15.53
C GLY A 47 7.04 -17.58 -16.10
N HIS A 48 7.99 -17.20 -16.94
CA HIS A 48 9.04 -18.07 -17.44
C HIS A 48 10.13 -17.19 -18.06
N ASP A 49 11.37 -17.67 -17.99
CA ASP A 49 12.48 -17.18 -18.79
C ASP A 49 12.41 -17.75 -20.23
N GLY A 50 13.28 -17.29 -21.11
CA GLY A 50 13.35 -17.81 -22.47
C GLY A 50 14.71 -17.54 -23.07
N GLU A 51 15.37 -18.60 -23.51
CA GLU A 51 16.67 -18.52 -24.16
C GLU A 51 16.52 -18.86 -25.65
N PHE A 52 17.09 -18.01 -26.50
CA PHE A 52 17.34 -18.29 -27.91
C PHE A 52 18.71 -17.68 -28.27
N PRO A 53 19.51 -18.26 -29.17
CA PRO A 53 20.81 -17.68 -29.52
C PRO A 53 20.74 -16.18 -29.86
N GLY A 54 21.52 -15.37 -29.13
CA GLY A 54 21.55 -13.91 -29.19
C GLY A 54 20.41 -13.19 -28.46
N TYR A 55 19.52 -13.90 -27.76
CA TYR A 55 18.37 -13.32 -27.06
C TYR A 55 18.01 -14.03 -25.76
N LEU A 56 17.91 -13.27 -24.68
CA LEU A 56 17.33 -13.70 -23.41
C LEU A 56 16.05 -12.95 -23.14
N SER A 57 15.02 -13.66 -22.74
CA SER A 57 13.70 -13.13 -22.39
C SER A 57 13.36 -13.52 -20.97
N GLU A 58 12.64 -12.64 -20.28
CA GLU A 58 12.07 -12.92 -18.97
C GLU A 58 10.70 -12.24 -18.92
N MET A 59 9.70 -12.98 -18.44
CA MET A 59 8.37 -12.43 -18.23
C MET A 59 7.82 -12.89 -16.89
N ARG A 60 7.31 -11.92 -16.12
CA ARG A 60 6.66 -12.15 -14.84
C ARG A 60 5.32 -11.43 -14.76
N TYR A 61 4.32 -12.13 -14.26
CA TYR A 61 3.02 -11.60 -13.86
C TYR A 61 2.90 -11.62 -12.35
N PHE A 62 2.56 -10.47 -11.77
CA PHE A 62 2.36 -10.25 -10.34
C PHE A 62 0.86 -10.15 -10.04
N PRO A 63 0.19 -11.23 -9.59
CA PRO A 63 -1.27 -11.27 -9.44
C PRO A 63 -1.80 -10.24 -8.45
N LYS A 64 -1.03 -9.96 -7.38
CA LYS A 64 -1.38 -8.94 -6.38
C LYS A 64 -1.61 -7.56 -7.01
N TYR A 65 -0.90 -7.25 -8.09
CA TYR A 65 -0.92 -5.94 -8.74
C TYR A 65 -1.58 -5.97 -10.13
N ASN A 66 -2.07 -7.14 -10.58
CA ASN A 66 -2.57 -7.35 -11.95
C ASN A 66 -1.61 -6.82 -13.02
N LEU A 67 -0.30 -7.02 -12.80
CA LEU A 67 0.79 -6.45 -13.59
C LEU A 67 1.56 -7.56 -14.29
N ALA A 68 1.80 -7.41 -15.59
CA ALA A 68 2.76 -8.23 -16.33
C ALA A 68 3.93 -7.35 -16.77
N VAL A 69 5.16 -7.80 -16.51
CA VAL A 69 6.41 -7.20 -16.99
C VAL A 69 7.09 -8.23 -17.87
N ALA A 70 7.52 -7.83 -19.07
CA ALA A 70 8.28 -8.66 -19.98
C ALA A 70 9.49 -7.86 -20.48
N LEU A 71 10.66 -8.48 -20.48
CA LEU A 71 11.92 -7.88 -20.92
C LEU A 71 12.66 -8.87 -21.82
N GLN A 72 13.28 -8.35 -22.88
CA GLN A 72 14.15 -9.12 -23.76
C GLN A 72 15.46 -8.36 -23.98
N ILE A 73 16.59 -9.04 -23.87
CA ILE A 73 17.94 -8.52 -24.06
C ILE A 73 18.59 -9.25 -25.24
N ASN A 74 19.28 -8.51 -26.12
CA ASN A 74 19.99 -9.05 -27.28
C ASN A 74 21.40 -9.52 -26.90
N SER A 75 21.48 -10.54 -26.06
CA SER A 75 22.75 -11.14 -25.63
C SER A 75 22.58 -12.65 -25.47
N ASP A 76 23.70 -13.37 -25.52
CA ASP A 76 23.74 -14.78 -25.16
C ASP A 76 23.70 -14.96 -23.63
N GLU A 77 23.40 -16.17 -23.17
CA GLU A 77 23.34 -16.46 -21.75
C GLU A 77 24.74 -16.33 -21.10
N THR A 78 24.85 -15.40 -20.15
CA THR A 78 25.95 -15.38 -19.18
C THR A 78 25.39 -15.11 -17.78
N PRO A 79 26.11 -15.51 -16.71
CA PRO A 79 25.70 -15.19 -15.34
C PRO A 79 25.44 -13.70 -15.09
N GLU A 80 26.24 -12.82 -15.72
CA GLU A 80 26.09 -11.37 -15.63
C GLU A 80 24.80 -10.90 -16.29
N VAL A 81 24.50 -11.39 -17.50
CA VAL A 81 23.28 -11.01 -18.23
C VAL A 81 22.04 -11.52 -17.50
N ASN A 82 22.06 -12.75 -16.98
CA ASN A 82 20.97 -13.31 -16.17
C ASN A 82 20.69 -12.48 -14.92
N SER A 83 21.75 -12.04 -14.22
CA SER A 83 21.64 -11.16 -13.05
C SER A 83 21.02 -9.80 -13.40
N VAL A 84 21.44 -9.20 -14.52
CA VAL A 84 20.88 -7.94 -15.02
C VAL A 84 19.41 -8.10 -15.39
N LEU A 85 19.05 -9.18 -16.09
CA LEU A 85 17.68 -9.45 -16.53
C LEU A 85 16.73 -9.60 -15.33
N SER A 86 17.13 -10.39 -14.33
CA SER A 86 16.37 -10.57 -13.08
C SER A 86 16.20 -9.26 -12.31
N THR A 87 17.29 -8.50 -12.15
CA THR A 87 17.25 -7.19 -11.48
C THR A 87 16.34 -6.20 -12.21
N ALA A 88 16.42 -6.16 -13.54
CA ALA A 88 15.64 -5.23 -14.35
C ALA A 88 14.14 -5.51 -14.28
N ILE A 89 13.71 -6.77 -14.23
CA ILE A 89 12.30 -7.12 -14.01
C ILE A 89 11.82 -6.61 -12.64
N ASP A 90 12.62 -6.83 -11.60
CA ASP A 90 12.28 -6.39 -10.25
C ASP A 90 12.24 -4.85 -10.13
N ASP A 91 13.15 -4.14 -10.79
CA ASP A 91 13.20 -2.68 -10.82
C ASP A 91 12.04 -2.09 -11.63
N LEU A 92 11.71 -2.65 -12.79
CA LEU A 92 10.56 -2.25 -13.59
C LEU A 92 9.25 -2.53 -12.84
N ALA A 93 9.13 -3.71 -12.21
CA ALA A 93 8.01 -4.02 -11.35
C ALA A 93 7.92 -3.00 -10.20
N GLN A 94 9.05 -2.64 -9.57
CA GLN A 94 9.07 -1.64 -8.51
C GLN A 94 8.60 -0.25 -8.99
N ILE A 95 9.07 0.21 -10.14
CA ILE A 95 8.68 1.51 -10.71
C ILE A 95 7.19 1.50 -11.01
N ILE A 96 6.71 0.50 -11.76
CA ILE A 96 5.31 0.42 -12.15
C ILE A 96 4.44 0.22 -10.92
N ILE A 97 4.80 -0.66 -9.98
CA ILE A 97 4.07 -0.84 -8.73
C ILE A 97 4.07 0.47 -7.94
N LYS A 98 5.14 1.24 -7.86
CA LYS A 98 5.12 2.55 -7.18
C LYS A 98 4.24 3.56 -7.90
N GLU A 99 4.27 3.60 -9.23
CA GLU A 99 3.47 4.52 -10.04
C GLU A 99 2.00 4.12 -10.12
N THR A 100 1.68 2.83 -10.15
CA THR A 100 0.29 2.33 -10.24
C THR A 100 -0.32 2.01 -8.88
N SER A 101 0.50 1.68 -7.89
CA SER A 101 0.10 1.69 -6.47
C SER A 101 0.19 3.09 -5.87
N SER A 102 0.55 4.11 -6.66
CA SER A 102 -0.06 5.44 -6.49
C SER A 102 -1.55 5.30 -6.83
N ARG A 103 -2.26 4.64 -5.91
CA ARG A 103 -3.70 4.50 -5.88
C ARG A 103 -4.22 5.93 -5.76
N GLU A 104 -4.53 6.57 -6.88
CA GLU A 104 -5.24 7.83 -6.81
C GLU A 104 -6.60 7.55 -6.18
N LEU A 105 -6.80 8.08 -4.98
CA LEU A 105 -8.10 8.09 -4.35
C LEU A 105 -9.06 8.85 -5.26
N SER A 106 -10.27 8.33 -5.47
CA SER A 106 -11.27 9.06 -6.22
C SER A 106 -11.56 10.40 -5.52
N GLU A 107 -11.99 11.42 -6.25
CA GLU A 107 -12.35 12.71 -5.63
C GLU A 107 -13.47 12.57 -4.58
N ALA A 108 -14.35 11.58 -4.77
CA ALA A 108 -15.36 11.22 -3.79
C ALA A 108 -14.73 10.66 -2.50
N ASP A 109 -13.76 9.75 -2.61
CA ASP A 109 -13.04 9.19 -1.46
C ASP A 109 -12.22 10.26 -0.74
N LYS A 110 -11.49 11.10 -1.48
CA LYS A 110 -10.74 12.23 -0.90
C LYS A 110 -11.67 13.15 -0.10
N THR A 111 -12.85 13.46 -0.65
CA THR A 111 -13.85 14.30 0.02
C THR A 111 -14.40 13.62 1.28
N LEU A 112 -14.71 12.33 1.21
CA LEU A 112 -15.19 11.53 2.35
C LEU A 112 -14.14 11.51 3.48
N LEU A 113 -12.90 11.16 3.15
CA LEU A 113 -11.79 11.00 4.10
C LEU A 113 -11.43 12.34 4.74
N ARG A 114 -11.37 13.40 3.95
CA ARG A 114 -11.21 14.77 4.46
C ARG A 114 -12.33 15.13 5.44
N THR A 115 -13.59 14.89 5.06
CA THR A 115 -14.75 15.24 5.90
C THR A 115 -14.72 14.49 7.23
N LEU A 116 -14.43 13.19 7.19
CA LEU A 116 -14.30 12.34 8.38
C LEU A 116 -13.22 12.90 9.31
N THR A 117 -12.03 13.19 8.76
CA THR A 117 -10.91 13.72 9.54
C THR A 117 -11.20 15.10 10.11
N GLU A 118 -11.79 16.02 9.34
CA GLU A 118 -12.16 17.35 9.83
C GLU A 118 -13.19 17.26 10.97
N ASN A 119 -14.13 16.32 10.90
CA ASN A 119 -15.11 16.10 11.98
C ASN A 119 -14.44 15.56 13.24
N TRP A 120 -13.55 14.57 13.10
CA TRP A 120 -12.78 14.05 14.22
C TRP A 120 -11.93 15.12 14.89
N LEU A 121 -11.22 15.95 14.11
CA LEU A 121 -10.41 17.05 14.63
C LEU A 121 -11.25 18.11 15.35
N LYS A 122 -12.49 18.38 14.91
CA LYS A 122 -13.41 19.25 15.65
C LYS A 122 -13.76 18.69 17.03
N LEU A 123 -13.88 17.36 17.17
CA LEU A 123 -14.09 16.74 18.48
C LEU A 123 -12.88 16.97 19.39
N ILE A 124 -11.66 16.82 18.86
CA ILE A 124 -10.41 17.11 19.59
C ILE A 124 -10.36 18.58 20.03
N ASP A 125 -10.61 19.51 19.11
CA ASP A 125 -10.57 20.95 19.39
C ASP A 125 -11.64 21.39 20.42
N ALA A 126 -12.80 20.74 20.40
CA ALA A 126 -13.88 20.97 21.36
C ALA A 126 -13.66 20.27 22.72
N GLY A 127 -12.60 19.47 22.86
CA GLY A 127 -12.32 18.68 24.08
C GLY A 127 -13.26 17.49 24.27
N LYS A 128 -13.96 17.06 23.23
CA LYS A 128 -14.90 15.93 23.22
C LYS A 128 -14.14 14.60 23.02
N PHE A 129 -13.25 14.29 23.97
CA PHE A 129 -12.34 13.15 23.84
C PHE A 129 -13.05 11.80 23.85
N ASP A 130 -14.13 11.64 24.63
CA ASP A 130 -14.90 10.40 24.64
C ASP A 130 -15.53 10.08 23.28
N GLU A 131 -16.02 11.12 22.59
CA GLU A 131 -16.59 11.01 21.24
C GLU A 131 -15.49 10.72 20.22
N SER A 132 -14.34 11.41 20.31
CA SER A 132 -13.22 11.20 19.38
C SER A 132 -12.57 9.82 19.56
N TRP A 133 -12.64 9.24 20.76
CA TRP A 133 -12.20 7.87 20.99
C TRP A 133 -13.06 6.86 20.24
N GLU A 134 -14.37 7.12 20.08
CA GLU A 134 -15.26 6.17 19.40
C GLU A 134 -14.93 6.00 17.91
N GLU A 135 -14.35 7.03 17.30
CA GLU A 135 -13.96 7.05 15.89
C GLU A 135 -12.57 6.41 15.63
N LEU A 136 -11.89 5.93 16.67
CA LEU A 136 -10.60 5.26 16.55
C LEU A 136 -10.72 3.83 16.00
N SER A 137 -9.71 3.40 15.27
CA SER A 137 -9.53 2.02 14.81
C SER A 137 -9.50 1.04 15.99
N VAL A 138 -9.90 -0.20 15.74
CA VAL A 138 -9.83 -1.27 16.76
C VAL A 138 -8.41 -1.43 17.28
N GLY A 139 -7.40 -1.37 16.39
CA GLY A 139 -6.00 -1.48 16.77
C GLY A 139 -5.49 -0.34 17.66
N LEU A 140 -6.05 0.86 17.55
CA LEU A 140 -5.70 1.97 18.45
C LEU A 140 -6.48 1.90 19.77
N LYS A 141 -7.77 1.52 19.73
CA LYS A 141 -8.60 1.29 20.93
C LYS A 141 -8.03 0.21 21.85
N THR A 142 -7.39 -0.83 21.31
CA THR A 142 -6.73 -1.87 22.12
C THR A 142 -5.44 -1.37 22.78
N LYS A 143 -4.76 -0.39 22.18
CA LYS A 143 -3.53 0.21 22.73
C LYS A 143 -3.83 1.27 23.78
N ILE A 144 -4.90 2.04 23.60
CA ILE A 144 -5.27 3.14 24.49
C ILE A 144 -6.74 3.01 24.87
N ALA A 145 -6.98 2.64 26.13
CA ALA A 145 -8.32 2.59 26.71
C ALA A 145 -8.98 3.97 26.72
N LYS A 146 -10.32 4.01 26.63
CA LYS A 146 -11.11 5.23 26.52
C LYS A 146 -10.80 6.23 27.63
N GLU A 147 -10.70 5.74 28.86
CA GLU A 147 -10.45 6.53 30.07
C GLU A 147 -9.03 7.12 30.10
N LYS A 148 -8.12 6.62 29.25
CA LYS A 148 -6.73 7.08 29.13
C LYS A 148 -6.49 7.91 27.87
N TRP A 149 -7.49 8.04 27.00
CA TRP A 149 -7.34 8.72 25.72
C TRP A 149 -7.02 10.21 25.86
N GLN A 150 -7.76 10.91 26.73
CA GLN A 150 -7.49 12.32 27.02
C GLN A 150 -6.08 12.51 27.59
N ASP A 151 -5.66 11.67 28.54
CA ASP A 151 -4.33 11.72 29.14
C ASP A 151 -3.23 11.48 28.11
N ALA A 152 -3.47 10.59 27.14
CA ALA A 152 -2.52 10.31 26.06
C ALA A 152 -2.35 11.51 25.11
N LEU A 153 -3.42 12.26 24.82
CA LEU A 153 -3.37 13.44 23.94
C LEU A 153 -2.89 14.71 24.64
N LYS A 154 -3.13 14.84 25.95
CA LYS A 154 -2.88 16.07 26.71
C LYS A 154 -1.45 16.62 26.55
N PRO A 155 -0.37 15.81 26.66
CA PRO A 155 0.99 16.32 26.47
C PRO A 155 1.21 16.93 25.07
N PHE A 156 0.63 16.32 24.03
CA PHE A 156 0.72 16.81 22.65
C PHE A 156 -0.01 18.14 22.49
N LEU A 157 -1.26 18.22 22.97
CA LEU A 157 -2.09 19.42 22.87
C LEU A 157 -1.54 20.59 23.73
N GLU A 158 -0.95 20.30 24.89
CA GLU A 158 -0.32 21.33 25.74
C GLU A 158 0.97 21.88 25.13
N LYS A 159 1.75 21.03 24.45
CA LYS A 159 2.97 21.40 23.73
C LYS A 159 2.66 22.39 22.61
N VAL A 160 1.66 22.10 21.77
CA VAL A 160 1.33 22.95 20.60
C VAL A 160 0.38 24.11 20.95
N GLY A 161 -0.47 23.94 21.95
CA GLY A 161 -1.51 24.89 22.33
C GLY A 161 -2.73 24.87 21.40
N LYS A 162 -3.70 25.77 21.63
CA LYS A 162 -4.92 25.85 20.80
C LYS A 162 -4.59 26.09 19.33
N VAL A 163 -5.33 25.42 18.43
CA VAL A 163 -5.27 25.67 16.99
C VAL A 163 -5.71 27.10 16.68
N LYS A 164 -5.00 27.75 15.75
CA LYS A 164 -5.35 29.08 15.20
C LYS A 164 -5.89 28.92 13.78
N THR A 165 -5.18 28.18 12.94
CA THR A 165 -5.55 27.89 11.56
C THR A 165 -5.27 26.43 11.25
N ARG A 166 -6.08 25.86 10.36
CA ARG A 166 -5.91 24.52 9.81
C ARG A 166 -6.37 24.55 8.36
N LYS A 167 -5.49 24.24 7.43
CA LYS A 167 -5.77 24.23 5.99
C LYS A 167 -5.47 22.84 5.43
N PHE A 168 -6.47 22.21 4.83
CA PHE A 168 -6.31 20.93 4.15
C PHE A 168 -5.26 21.00 3.04
N LYS A 169 -4.38 19.99 2.98
CA LYS A 169 -3.30 19.90 1.99
C LYS A 169 -3.51 18.75 1.01
N GLY A 170 -3.85 17.57 1.51
CA GLY A 170 -3.94 16.38 0.68
C GLY A 170 -4.44 15.16 1.44
N VAL A 171 -4.82 14.15 0.66
CA VAL A 171 -5.12 12.80 1.15
C VAL A 171 -4.33 11.84 0.27
N ASP A 172 -3.46 11.04 0.88
CA ASP A 172 -2.58 10.12 0.17
C ASP A 172 -2.39 8.84 0.98
N TYR A 173 -2.01 7.74 0.33
CA TYR A 173 -1.66 6.51 1.05
C TYR A 173 -0.38 6.73 1.86
N SER A 174 -0.42 6.39 3.14
CA SER A 174 0.72 6.57 4.05
C SER A 174 1.79 5.50 3.86
N ASP A 175 1.39 4.27 3.51
CA ASP A 175 2.28 3.14 3.27
C ASP A 175 1.59 2.10 2.34
N PRO A 176 2.21 1.70 1.23
CA PRO A 176 1.66 0.69 0.30
C PRO A 176 1.43 -0.70 0.91
N GLU A 177 2.08 -1.04 2.02
CA GLU A 177 1.95 -2.34 2.68
C GLU A 177 0.82 -2.37 3.71
N THR A 178 0.56 -1.25 4.39
CA THR A 178 -0.44 -1.18 5.47
C THR A 178 -1.82 -0.73 5.02
N GLU A 179 -1.96 -0.29 3.76
CA GLU A 179 -3.21 0.24 3.17
C GLU A 179 -3.82 1.41 3.98
N THR A 180 -3.01 2.09 4.79
CA THR A 180 -3.44 3.25 5.57
C THR A 180 -3.37 4.52 4.75
N ILE A 181 -4.23 5.48 5.07
CA ILE A 181 -4.32 6.77 4.38
C ILE A 181 -3.91 7.88 5.35
N ALA A 182 -3.03 8.78 4.91
CA ALA A 182 -2.72 10.02 5.60
C ALA A 182 -3.59 11.17 5.06
N VAL A 183 -4.15 11.95 5.97
CA VAL A 183 -4.83 13.22 5.69
C VAL A 183 -4.02 14.34 6.32
N ASP A 184 -3.47 15.20 5.46
CA ASP A 184 -2.50 16.23 5.86
C ASP A 184 -3.14 17.62 5.91
N PHE A 185 -2.77 18.37 6.95
CA PHE A 185 -3.12 19.76 7.12
C PHE A 185 -1.89 20.61 7.39
N GLU A 186 -1.87 21.78 6.78
CA GLU A 186 -0.99 22.87 7.16
C GLU A 186 -1.68 23.67 8.26
N SER A 187 -1.14 23.55 9.48
CA SER A 187 -1.75 24.08 10.69
C SER A 187 -0.84 25.11 11.36
N SER A 188 -1.45 25.97 12.17
CA SER A 188 -0.74 26.87 13.07
C SER A 188 -1.40 26.82 14.44
N PHE A 189 -0.62 26.51 15.45
CA PHE A 189 -1.07 26.46 16.84
C PHE A 189 -0.51 27.65 17.63
N ARG A 190 -1.06 27.90 18.82
CA ARG A 190 -0.67 29.04 19.65
C ARG A 190 0.82 29.05 20.02
N LYS A 191 1.41 27.87 20.29
CA LYS A 191 2.80 27.71 20.71
C LYS A 191 3.69 27.05 19.64
N TYR A 192 3.10 26.54 18.55
CA TYR A 192 3.82 25.81 17.52
C TYR A 192 3.29 26.16 16.13
N SER A 193 4.10 26.88 15.35
CA SER A 193 3.74 27.39 14.04
C SER A 193 5.02 27.70 13.24
N PRO A 194 5.12 27.28 11.97
CA PRO A 194 4.17 26.42 11.25
C PRO A 194 4.20 24.97 11.79
N ALA A 195 3.13 24.22 11.52
CA ALA A 195 3.04 22.82 11.87
C ALA A 195 2.37 22.01 10.75
N VAL A 196 2.79 20.75 10.58
CA VAL A 196 2.10 19.78 9.73
C VAL A 196 1.35 18.81 10.63
N GLU A 197 0.04 18.79 10.49
CA GLU A 197 -0.87 17.94 11.25
C GLU A 197 -1.33 16.80 10.35
N ILE A 198 -1.08 15.56 10.78
CA ILE A 198 -1.31 14.34 9.99
C ILE A 198 -2.24 13.43 10.79
N VAL A 199 -3.37 13.06 10.19
CA VAL A 199 -4.28 12.05 10.72
C VAL A 199 -4.23 10.83 9.82
N THR A 200 -3.89 9.68 10.40
CA THR A 200 -3.83 8.41 9.68
C THR A 200 -5.14 7.65 9.87
N LEU A 201 -5.72 7.19 8.76
CA LEU A 201 -6.95 6.42 8.71
C LEU A 201 -6.66 4.98 8.25
N GLU A 202 -7.42 4.05 8.81
CA GLU A 202 -7.41 2.63 8.46
C GLU A 202 -8.84 2.17 8.12
N LEU A 203 -8.98 1.35 7.08
CA LEU A 203 -10.25 0.75 6.71
C LEU A 203 -10.51 -0.48 7.57
N GLY A 204 -11.52 -0.40 8.45
CA GLY A 204 -11.94 -1.54 9.24
C GLY A 204 -12.49 -2.67 8.36
N LYS A 205 -12.48 -3.90 8.89
CA LYS A 205 -13.08 -5.09 8.24
C LYS A 205 -14.57 -4.93 7.95
N ASP A 206 -15.23 -4.00 8.62
CA ASP A 206 -16.63 -3.62 8.43
C ASP A 206 -16.83 -2.55 7.33
N GLY A 207 -15.79 -2.22 6.58
CA GLY A 207 -15.81 -1.23 5.49
C GLY A 207 -15.86 0.22 5.96
N LYS A 208 -15.57 0.50 7.23
CA LYS A 208 -15.59 1.87 7.79
C LYS A 208 -14.17 2.37 8.08
N TRP A 209 -13.85 3.53 7.53
CA TRP A 209 -12.63 4.28 7.84
C TRP A 209 -12.65 4.78 9.29
N ARG A 210 -11.51 4.61 9.98
CA ARG A 210 -11.33 5.03 11.38
C ARG A 210 -9.93 5.56 11.61
N VAL A 211 -9.77 6.40 12.63
CA VAL A 211 -8.47 7.00 12.96
C VAL A 211 -7.56 5.95 13.60
N SER A 212 -6.41 5.68 12.97
CA SER A 212 -5.39 4.75 13.46
C SER A 212 -4.14 5.47 13.97
N GLY A 213 -3.99 6.76 13.66
CA GLY A 213 -2.88 7.57 14.14
C GLY A 213 -3.15 9.06 14.05
N TYR A 214 -2.46 9.83 14.88
CA TYR A 214 -2.50 11.29 14.89
C TYR A 214 -1.14 11.84 15.29
N SER A 215 -0.60 12.78 14.51
CA SER A 215 0.67 13.42 14.79
C SER A 215 0.71 14.87 14.35
N ILE A 216 1.53 15.66 15.05
CA ILE A 216 1.85 17.04 14.66
C ILE A 216 3.38 17.14 14.60
N LYS A 217 3.90 17.59 13.46
CA LYS A 217 5.33 17.77 13.19
C LYS A 217 5.66 19.23 12.94
#